data_AF-A0A8S9ZT08-F1
#
_entry.id   AF-A0A8S9ZT08-F1
#
_cell.length_a   1.000
_cell.length_b   1.000
_cell.length_c   1.000
_cell.angle_alpha   90.00
_cell.angle_beta   90.00
_cell.angle_gamma   90.00
#
_symmetry.space_group_name_H-M   'P 1'
#
loop_
_entity.id
_entity.type
_entity.pdbx_description
1 polymer ?
#
loop_
_entity_poly.entity_id
_entity_poly.type
_entity_poly.pdbx_seq_one_letter_code
_entity_poly.pdbx_strand_id
1 'polypeptide(L)'
;MFNNAKNQTGDFKKLNYAWEMWLNGVKFLKKYKHFLILLCFGNKNTLKESENYCGFVESRIRLESIFTIEVDQNLIKYTHTTGKVNWIPKELYIKYKKYYIKSWWIGIETFSELTPIEMEKNIKENYILTKFVENIKNKTPYALLQGGNVEIFYYYKNPYD
;
A
#
# COMPACT_ATOMS: atom_id res chain seq x y z
N MET A 1 30.03 21.89 32.05
CA MET A 1 30.73 20.88 31.23
C MET A 1 29.68 20.12 30.43
N PHE A 2 29.46 20.51 29.18
CA PHE A 2 28.64 19.73 28.24
C PHE A 2 29.56 18.71 27.58
N ASN A 3 29.25 17.42 27.77
CA ASN A 3 29.93 16.33 27.08
C ASN A 3 29.62 16.44 25.58
N ASN A 4 30.64 16.79 24.80
CA ASN A 4 30.66 16.62 23.36
C ASN A 4 30.63 15.12 23.03
N ALA A 5 29.43 14.57 22.86
CA ALA A 5 29.26 13.32 22.12
C ALA A 5 29.69 13.58 20.68
N LYS A 6 30.94 13.21 20.37
CA LYS A 6 31.48 13.19 19.00
C LYS A 6 30.53 12.38 18.13
N ASN A 7 29.77 13.06 17.26
CA ASN A 7 29.02 12.44 16.17
C ASN A 7 30.00 11.66 15.30
N GLN A 8 30.05 10.34 15.50
CA GLN A 8 30.77 9.44 14.62
C GLN A 8 30.05 9.42 13.27
N THR A 9 30.70 9.97 12.25
CA THR A 9 30.26 9.97 10.85
C THR A 9 29.90 8.58 10.29
N GLY A 10 30.31 7.51 10.97
CA GLY A 10 29.96 6.13 10.66
C GLY A 10 28.51 5.73 10.99
N ASP A 11 27.91 6.30 12.06
CA ASP A 11 26.55 5.93 12.48
C ASP A 11 25.48 6.57 11.59
N PHE A 12 25.73 7.79 11.10
CA PHE A 12 24.86 8.45 10.11
C PHE A 12 24.85 7.71 8.76
N LYS A 13 25.99 7.17 8.32
CA LYS A 13 26.07 6.37 7.08
C LYS A 13 25.36 5.03 7.22
N LYS A 14 25.44 4.37 8.38
CA LYS A 14 24.69 3.14 8.66
C LYS A 14 23.18 3.38 8.70
N LEU A 15 22.74 4.49 9.28
CA LEU A 15 21.34 4.89 9.26
C LEU A 15 20.87 5.11 7.82
N ASN A 16 21.58 5.92 7.03
CA ASN A 16 21.21 6.18 5.64
C ASN A 16 21.20 4.92 4.79
N TYR A 17 22.12 3.98 5.00
CA TYR A 17 22.11 2.70 4.29
C TYR A 17 20.92 1.82 4.71
N ALA A 18 20.59 1.74 6.00
CA ALA A 18 19.41 1.02 6.47
C ALA A 18 18.11 1.63 5.94
N TRP A 19 18.03 2.97 5.91
CA TRP A 19 16.91 3.71 5.32
C TRP A 19 16.84 3.54 3.81
N GLU A 20 17.95 3.65 3.08
CA GLU A 20 18.02 3.36 1.64
C GLU A 20 17.67 1.89 1.35
N MET A 21 18.08 0.94 2.19
CA MET A 21 17.68 -0.44 2.06
C MET A 21 16.16 -0.63 2.29
N TRP A 22 15.58 0.15 3.21
CA TRP A 22 14.16 0.13 3.54
C TRP A 22 13.31 0.84 2.45
N LEU A 23 13.86 1.90 1.84
CA LEU A 23 13.24 2.73 0.80
C LEU A 23 13.43 2.17 -0.63
N ASN A 24 14.48 1.38 -0.88
CA ASN A 24 14.72 0.78 -2.20
C ASN A 24 13.76 -0.40 -2.44
N GLY A 25 12.71 -0.14 -3.23
CA GLY A 25 11.60 -1.05 -3.55
C GLY A 25 11.97 -2.43 -4.11
N VAL A 26 13.22 -2.67 -4.54
CA VAL A 26 13.73 -4.01 -4.92
C VAL A 26 13.75 -4.96 -3.72
N LYS A 27 13.85 -4.46 -2.48
CA LYS A 27 13.67 -5.27 -1.26
C LYS A 27 12.22 -5.46 -0.87
N PHE A 28 11.33 -4.52 -1.21
CA PHE A 28 9.93 -4.58 -0.80
C PHE A 28 9.24 -5.84 -1.34
N LEU A 29 9.34 -6.07 -2.65
CA LEU A 29 8.80 -7.28 -3.29
C LEU A 29 9.52 -8.58 -2.91
N LYS A 30 10.70 -8.51 -2.29
CA LYS A 30 11.41 -9.68 -1.76
C LYS A 30 11.10 -9.94 -0.29
N LYS A 31 10.65 -8.91 0.43
CA LYS A 31 10.40 -8.95 1.87
C LYS A 31 9.06 -9.61 2.20
N TYR A 32 8.04 -9.37 1.39
CA TYR A 32 6.70 -9.90 1.64
C TYR A 32 6.32 -10.96 0.60
N LYS A 33 5.51 -11.92 1.00
CA LYS A 33 4.88 -12.91 0.09
C LYS A 33 3.46 -12.47 -0.29
N HIS A 34 2.78 -11.79 0.63
CA HIS A 34 1.40 -11.34 0.48
C HIS A 34 1.36 -9.82 0.29
N PHE A 35 0.57 -9.38 -0.69
CA PHE A 35 0.42 -7.98 -1.03
C PHE A 35 -1.04 -7.62 -1.25
N LEU A 36 -1.38 -6.37 -0.95
CA LEU A 36 -2.54 -5.69 -1.53
C LEU A 36 -2.06 -4.62 -2.50
N ILE A 37 -2.72 -4.54 -3.65
CA ILE A 37 -2.49 -3.50 -4.64
C ILE A 37 -3.69 -2.57 -4.57
N LEU A 38 -3.45 -1.34 -4.12
CA LEU A 38 -4.45 -0.28 -4.15
C LEU A 38 -4.32 0.49 -5.46
N LEU A 39 -5.42 0.61 -6.18
CA LEU A 39 -5.53 1.35 -7.43
C LEU A 39 -6.52 2.49 -7.25
N CYS A 40 -6.04 3.71 -7.42
CA CYS A 40 -6.89 4.89 -7.60
C CYS A 40 -6.93 5.24 -9.09
N PHE A 41 -8.12 5.44 -9.63
CA PHE A 41 -8.27 5.76 -11.04
C PHE A 41 -9.40 6.73 -11.32
N GLY A 42 -9.26 7.51 -12.37
CA GLY A 42 -10.23 8.54 -12.75
C GLY A 42 -10.19 8.89 -14.23
N ASN A 43 -11.01 9.85 -14.64
CA ASN A 43 -11.10 10.25 -16.05
C ASN A 43 -9.92 11.13 -16.45
N LYS A 44 -9.25 10.78 -17.55
CA LYS A 44 -8.11 11.57 -18.08
C LYS A 44 -8.50 12.98 -18.51
N ASN A 45 -9.77 13.21 -18.86
CA ASN A 45 -10.27 14.53 -19.26
C ASN A 45 -10.46 15.48 -18.07
N THR A 46 -10.55 14.94 -16.85
CA THR A 46 -10.69 15.69 -15.58
C THR A 46 -9.50 15.39 -14.68
N LEU A 47 -8.30 15.63 -15.22
CA LEU A 47 -7.04 15.20 -14.61
C LEU A 47 -6.85 15.79 -13.20
N LYS A 48 -7.18 17.06 -13.02
CA LYS A 48 -7.02 17.75 -11.73
C LYS A 48 -7.92 17.15 -10.65
N GLU A 49 -9.17 16.85 -10.99
CA GLU A 49 -10.13 16.20 -10.10
C GLU A 49 -9.64 14.79 -9.72
N SER A 50 -9.12 14.04 -10.69
CA SER A 50 -8.55 12.71 -10.45
C SER A 50 -7.27 12.75 -9.62
N GLU A 51 -6.41 13.74 -9.82
CA GLU A 51 -5.22 13.95 -9.00
C GLU A 51 -5.57 14.30 -7.56
N ASN A 52 -6.53 15.20 -7.35
CA ASN A 52 -7.00 15.58 -6.03
C ASN A 52 -7.64 14.39 -5.30
N TYR A 53 -8.50 13.63 -5.99
CA TYR A 53 -9.10 12.43 -5.42
C TYR A 53 -8.03 11.40 -5.04
N CYS A 54 -7.08 11.11 -5.93
CA CYS A 54 -6.02 10.16 -5.61
C CYS A 54 -5.03 10.68 -4.54
N GLY A 55 -4.84 12.00 -4.42
CA GLY A 55 -4.09 12.60 -3.32
C GLY A 55 -4.81 12.42 -1.98
N PHE A 56 -6.14 12.54 -1.96
CA PHE A 56 -6.94 12.19 -0.79
C PHE A 56 -6.80 10.70 -0.44
N VAL A 57 -6.95 9.80 -1.42
CA VAL A 57 -6.77 8.35 -1.23
C VAL A 57 -5.40 8.06 -0.59
N GLU A 58 -4.33 8.65 -1.13
CA GLU A 58 -2.95 8.51 -0.62
C GLU A 58 -2.84 8.88 0.87
N SER A 59 -3.47 9.97 1.28
CA SER A 59 -3.48 10.42 2.69
C SER A 59 -4.17 9.44 3.64
N ARG A 60 -5.04 8.56 3.11
CA ARG A 60 -5.82 7.59 3.90
C ARG A 60 -5.16 6.22 4.00
N ILE A 61 -4.33 5.82 3.03
CA ILE A 61 -3.83 4.43 2.91
C ILE A 61 -3.23 3.91 4.22
N ARG A 62 -2.33 4.69 4.83
CA ARG A 62 -1.68 4.28 6.08
C ARG A 62 -2.68 4.08 7.22
N LEU A 63 -3.63 5.00 7.37
CA LEU A 63 -4.64 4.92 8.42
C LEU A 63 -5.56 3.73 8.21
N GLU A 64 -6.04 3.51 6.99
CA GLU A 64 -6.93 2.39 6.71
C GLU A 64 -6.20 1.05 6.76
N SER A 65 -4.90 1.00 6.49
CA SER A 65 -4.09 -0.21 6.68
C SER A 65 -4.05 -0.61 8.16
N ILE A 66 -3.83 0.36 9.06
CA ILE A 66 -3.85 0.12 10.51
C ILE A 66 -5.26 -0.26 10.98
N PHE A 67 -6.27 0.54 10.63
CA PHE A 67 -7.62 0.40 11.21
C PHE A 67 -8.51 -0.65 10.53
N THR A 68 -8.09 -1.21 9.40
CA THR A 68 -8.89 -2.21 8.68
C THR A 68 -8.17 -3.54 8.54
N ILE A 69 -6.85 -3.53 8.35
CA ILE A 69 -6.07 -4.75 8.10
C ILE A 69 -5.43 -5.24 9.40
N GLU A 70 -4.69 -4.38 10.10
CA GLU A 70 -3.95 -4.75 11.33
C GLU A 70 -4.86 -4.97 12.56
N VAL A 71 -6.17 -4.80 12.41
CA VAL A 71 -7.14 -5.14 13.47
C VAL A 71 -7.21 -6.65 13.69
N ASP A 72 -6.93 -7.47 12.67
CA ASP A 72 -6.78 -8.93 12.83
C ASP A 72 -5.38 -9.28 13.36
N GLN A 73 -5.14 -8.90 14.62
CA GLN A 73 -3.86 -9.07 15.33
C GLN A 73 -3.48 -10.52 15.59
N ASN A 74 -4.38 -11.47 15.34
CA ASN A 74 -4.07 -12.90 15.47
C ASN A 74 -3.33 -13.42 14.23
N LEU A 75 -3.58 -12.83 13.06
CA LEU A 75 -3.04 -13.27 11.79
C LEU A 75 -1.96 -12.35 11.25
N ILE A 76 -2.22 -11.05 11.30
CA ILE A 76 -1.40 -10.02 10.65
C ILE A 76 -0.53 -9.35 11.70
N LYS A 77 0.78 -9.43 11.50
CA LYS A 77 1.77 -8.82 12.39
C LYS A 77 1.87 -7.32 12.15
N TYR A 78 1.98 -6.92 10.88
CA TYR A 78 1.95 -5.53 10.45
C TYR A 78 1.82 -5.44 8.93
N THR A 79 1.48 -4.24 8.46
CA THR A 79 1.46 -3.88 7.04
C THR A 79 2.53 -2.84 6.72
N HIS A 80 2.97 -2.81 5.47
CA HIS A 80 3.91 -1.81 4.97
C HIS A 80 3.46 -1.29 3.63
N THR A 81 3.06 -0.03 3.58
CA THR A 81 2.68 0.66 2.36
C THR A 81 3.89 1.32 1.70
N THR A 82 4.02 1.14 0.38
CA THR A 82 4.95 1.91 -0.47
C THR A 82 4.46 3.34 -0.69
N GLY A 83 5.35 4.24 -1.13
CA GLY A 83 4.92 5.46 -1.80
C GLY A 83 4.22 5.16 -3.13
N LYS A 84 3.73 6.21 -3.82
CA LYS A 84 3.17 6.05 -5.18
C LYS A 84 4.16 5.29 -6.08
N VAL A 85 3.68 4.26 -6.77
CA VAL A 85 4.44 3.53 -7.79
C VAL A 85 3.78 3.64 -9.16
N ASN A 86 4.59 3.45 -10.21
CA ASN A 86 4.14 3.44 -11.60
C ASN A 86 4.02 2.03 -12.20
N TRP A 87 4.22 0.98 -11.39
CA TRP A 87 4.20 -0.41 -11.82
C TRP A 87 3.11 -1.19 -11.08
N ILE A 88 2.33 -1.94 -11.86
CA ILE A 88 1.25 -2.83 -11.45
C ILE A 88 1.28 -4.09 -12.34
N PRO A 89 0.65 -5.21 -11.94
CA PRO A 89 0.50 -6.38 -12.78
C PRO A 89 -0.09 -6.04 -14.16
N LYS A 90 0.37 -6.76 -15.18
CA LYS A 90 0.05 -6.48 -16.59
C LYS A 90 -1.46 -6.50 -16.84
N GLU A 91 -2.17 -7.40 -16.16
CA GLU A 91 -3.62 -7.59 -16.24
C GLU A 91 -4.36 -6.32 -15.79
N LEU A 92 -3.92 -5.73 -14.67
CA LEU A 92 -4.47 -4.49 -14.15
C LEU A 92 -4.11 -3.31 -15.06
N TYR A 93 -2.87 -3.24 -15.54
CA TYR A 93 -2.47 -2.20 -16.51
C TYR A 93 -3.36 -2.23 -17.76
N ILE A 94 -3.59 -3.41 -18.35
CA ILE A 94 -4.45 -3.56 -19.53
C ILE A 94 -5.89 -3.14 -19.23
N LYS A 95 -6.43 -3.55 -18.07
CA LYS A 95 -7.80 -3.22 -17.64
C LYS A 95 -7.99 -1.71 -17.48
N TYR A 96 -7.02 -1.01 -16.88
CA TYR A 96 -7.16 0.41 -16.53
C TYR A 96 -6.46 1.40 -17.48
N LYS A 97 -5.88 0.94 -18.60
CA LYS A 97 -5.09 1.78 -19.53
C LYS A 97 -5.78 3.05 -20.03
N LYS A 98 -7.12 3.05 -20.08
CA LYS A 98 -7.94 4.19 -20.53
C LYS A 98 -8.07 5.30 -19.48
N TYR A 99 -7.79 5.01 -18.20
CA TYR A 99 -7.97 5.92 -17.09
C TYR A 99 -6.66 6.61 -16.69
N TYR A 100 -6.78 7.73 -15.97
CA TYR A 100 -5.70 8.18 -15.11
C TYR A 100 -5.56 7.18 -13.97
N ILE A 101 -4.34 6.73 -13.65
CA ILE A 101 -4.11 5.75 -12.58
C ILE A 101 -2.98 6.19 -11.65
N LYS A 102 -3.17 5.97 -10.35
CA LYS A 102 -2.11 5.90 -9.34
C LYS A 102 -2.25 4.59 -8.59
N SER A 103 -1.12 4.01 -8.18
CA SER A 103 -1.12 2.74 -7.46
C SER A 103 -0.14 2.73 -6.30
N TRP A 104 -0.47 1.94 -5.29
CA TRP A 104 0.35 1.68 -4.11
C TRP A 104 0.31 0.19 -3.78
N TRP A 105 1.43 -0.31 -3.28
CA TRP A 105 1.54 -1.67 -2.75
C TRP A 105 1.54 -1.64 -1.24
N ILE A 106 0.80 -2.56 -0.63
CA ILE A 106 0.76 -2.81 0.80
C ILE A 106 1.25 -4.25 1.02
N GLY A 107 2.45 -4.39 1.56
CA GLY A 107 3.01 -5.69 1.94
C GLY A 107 2.42 -6.11 3.29
N ILE A 108 2.03 -7.38 3.40
CA ILE A 108 1.47 -7.95 4.62
C ILE A 108 2.48 -8.92 5.22
N GLU A 109 2.84 -8.69 6.48
CA GLU A 109 3.58 -9.64 7.29
C GLU A 109 2.60 -10.38 8.22
N THR A 110 2.73 -11.69 8.30
CA THR A 110 1.87 -12.56 9.12
C THR A 110 2.65 -13.17 10.28
N PHE A 111 1.96 -13.62 11.33
CA PHE A 111 2.62 -14.28 12.47
C PHE A 111 3.09 -15.70 12.16
N SER A 112 2.36 -16.41 11.30
CA SER A 112 2.69 -17.73 10.77
C SER A 112 2.90 -17.68 9.27
N GLU A 113 3.61 -18.67 8.72
CA GLU A 113 3.65 -18.85 7.27
C GLU A 113 2.26 -19.29 6.79
N LEU A 114 1.54 -18.39 6.12
CA LEU A 114 0.26 -18.70 5.52
C LEU A 114 0.42 -19.07 4.05
N THR A 115 -0.36 -20.04 3.60
CA THR A 115 -0.50 -20.30 2.18
C THR A 115 -1.31 -19.17 1.50
N PRO A 116 -1.17 -19.00 0.18
CA PRO A 116 -1.95 -18.02 -0.56
C PRO A 116 -3.46 -18.20 -0.40
N ILE A 117 -3.92 -19.45 -0.33
CA ILE A 117 -5.34 -19.83 -0.23
C ILE A 117 -5.89 -19.44 1.14
N GLU A 118 -5.17 -19.71 2.22
CA GLU A 118 -5.58 -19.33 3.58
C GLU A 118 -5.68 -17.82 3.71
N MET A 119 -4.69 -17.10 3.18
CA MET A 119 -4.70 -15.64 3.23
C MET A 119 -5.84 -15.04 2.39
N GLU A 120 -6.07 -15.56 1.18
CA GLU A 120 -7.16 -15.09 0.32
C GLU A 120 -8.52 -15.36 0.96
N LYS A 121 -8.69 -16.54 1.57
CA LYS A 121 -9.91 -16.90 2.31
C LYS A 121 -10.14 -15.93 3.47
N ASN A 122 -9.13 -15.67 4.29
CA ASN A 122 -9.25 -14.73 5.41
C ASN A 122 -9.61 -13.31 4.91
N ILE A 123 -8.93 -12.81 3.88
CA ILE A 123 -9.21 -11.49 3.30
C ILE A 123 -10.67 -11.38 2.84
N LYS A 124 -11.22 -12.45 2.23
CA LYS A 124 -12.61 -12.51 1.78
C LYS A 124 -13.60 -12.60 2.94
N GLU A 125 -13.38 -13.53 3.86
CA GLU A 125 -14.29 -13.78 5.00
C GLU A 125 -14.36 -12.60 5.97
N ASN A 126 -13.25 -11.90 6.19
CA ASN A 126 -13.20 -10.72 7.05
C ASN A 126 -13.61 -9.42 6.34
N TYR A 127 -13.95 -9.50 5.04
CA TYR A 127 -14.33 -8.37 4.19
C TYR A 127 -13.28 -7.24 4.19
N ILE A 128 -11.99 -7.58 4.31
CA ILE A 128 -10.91 -6.60 4.48
C ILE A 128 -10.89 -5.62 3.29
N LEU A 129 -10.97 -6.15 2.06
CA LEU A 129 -10.94 -5.34 0.84
C LEU A 129 -12.11 -4.37 0.76
N THR A 130 -13.31 -4.87 1.03
CA THR A 130 -14.56 -4.08 0.98
C THR A 130 -14.55 -3.00 2.04
N LYS A 131 -14.26 -3.34 3.30
CA LYS A 131 -14.18 -2.38 4.41
C LYS A 131 -13.14 -1.30 4.14
N PHE A 132 -11.99 -1.66 3.58
CA PHE A 132 -10.92 -0.70 3.28
C PHE A 132 -11.40 0.33 2.26
N VAL A 133 -12.01 -0.12 1.17
CA VAL A 133 -12.54 0.75 0.11
C VAL A 133 -13.70 1.60 0.61
N GLU A 134 -14.63 1.01 1.35
CA GLU A 134 -15.77 1.74 1.93
C GLU A 134 -15.32 2.80 2.92
N ASN A 135 -14.34 2.50 3.77
CA ASN A 135 -13.79 3.46 4.70
C ASN A 135 -13.16 4.66 4.01
N ILE A 136 -12.49 4.47 2.87
CA ILE A 136 -11.98 5.58 2.06
C ILE A 136 -13.14 6.37 1.47
N LYS A 137 -14.13 5.69 0.87
CA LYS A 137 -15.29 6.35 0.24
C LYS A 137 -16.10 7.17 1.25
N ASN A 138 -16.42 6.60 2.41
CA ASN A 138 -17.21 7.25 3.46
C ASN A 138 -16.51 8.47 4.05
N LYS A 139 -15.17 8.48 4.05
CA LYS A 139 -14.37 9.62 4.53
C LYS A 139 -14.03 10.61 3.42
N THR A 140 -14.35 10.30 2.16
CA THR A 140 -14.06 11.18 1.02
C THR A 140 -14.95 12.41 1.09
N PRO A 141 -14.38 13.63 1.12
CA PRO A 141 -15.17 14.86 1.05
C PRO A 141 -16.04 14.88 -0.21
N TYR A 142 -17.26 15.40 -0.09
CA TYR A 142 -18.22 15.46 -1.20
C TYR A 142 -17.62 16.09 -2.48
N ALA A 143 -16.83 17.15 -2.32
CA ALA A 143 -16.15 17.84 -3.41
C ALA A 143 -15.17 16.96 -4.22
N LEU A 144 -14.74 15.82 -3.68
CA LEU A 144 -13.80 14.90 -4.33
C LEU A 144 -14.48 13.64 -4.89
N LEU A 145 -15.76 13.37 -4.57
CA LEU A 145 -16.44 12.12 -4.94
C LEU A 145 -16.52 11.90 -6.46
N GLN A 146 -16.54 12.97 -7.25
CA GLN A 146 -16.58 12.88 -8.71
C GLN A 146 -15.18 12.69 -9.34
N GLY A 147 -14.11 12.79 -8.55
CA GLY A 147 -12.75 12.79 -9.05
C GLY A 147 -12.23 11.41 -9.46
N GLY A 148 -12.78 10.33 -8.91
CA GLY A 148 -12.34 8.99 -9.28
C GLY A 148 -12.95 7.86 -8.46
N ASN A 149 -12.33 6.70 -8.59
CA ASN A 149 -12.68 5.47 -7.90
C ASN A 149 -11.43 4.83 -7.29
N VAL A 150 -11.65 3.97 -6.31
CA VAL A 150 -10.60 3.18 -5.67
C VAL A 150 -11.00 1.71 -5.67
N GLU A 151 -10.05 0.85 -6.04
CA GLU A 151 -10.16 -0.61 -5.97
C GLU A 151 -8.90 -1.17 -5.27
N ILE A 152 -9.06 -2.31 -4.60
CA ILE A 152 -7.96 -3.00 -3.92
C ILE A 152 -7.97 -4.47 -4.31
N PHE A 153 -6.79 -5.01 -4.61
CA PHE A 153 -6.61 -6.38 -5.10
C PHE A 153 -5.65 -7.12 -4.20
N TYR A 154 -5.95 -8.39 -3.88
CA TYR A 154 -4.97 -9.27 -3.29
C TYR A 154 -4.03 -9.81 -4.37
N TYR A 155 -2.73 -9.83 -4.05
CA TYR A 155 -1.69 -10.37 -4.91
C TYR A 155 -0.73 -11.20 -4.05
N TYR A 156 -0.49 -12.43 -4.49
CA TYR A 156 0.52 -13.30 -3.90
C TYR A 156 1.71 -13.38 -4.84
N LYS A 157 2.92 -13.15 -4.30
CA LYS A 157 4.15 -13.35 -5.06
C LYS A 157 4.62 -14.79 -4.87
N ASN A 158 4.69 -15.54 -5.96
CA ASN A 158 5.29 -16.86 -5.93
C ASN A 158 6.80 -16.74 -5.65
N PRO A 159 7.37 -17.47 -4.69
CA PRO A 159 8.82 -17.46 -4.44
C PRO A 159 9.68 -17.91 -5.64
N TYR A 160 9.07 -18.49 -6.67
CA TYR A 160 9.73 -18.95 -7.89
C TYR A 160 9.62 -17.97 -9.09
N ASP A 161 9.02 -16.78 -8.89
CA ASP A 161 8.91 -15.69 -9.88
C ASP A 161 9.95 -14.56 -9.68
#